data_AF-A0A218XI11-F1
#
_entry.id   AF-A0A218XI11-F1
#
_cell.length_a   1.000
_cell.length_b   1.000
_cell.length_c   1.000
_cell.angle_alpha   90.00
_cell.angle_beta   90.00
_cell.angle_gamma   90.00
#
_symmetry.space_group_name_H-M   'P 1'
#
loop_
_entity.id
_entity.type
_entity.pdbx_description
1 polymer ?
#
loop_
_entity_poly.entity_id
_entity_poly.type
_entity_poly.pdbx_seq_one_letter_code
_entity_poly.pdbx_strand_id
1 'polypeptide(L)'
;MITESRRRAPKRRLSKSSQMQECMDLFRESYTKPQPQNTPPSAKRSKSVTSPEKPEKNSIEEALEELAKLKSRIPHSLYVKAANALLDPRARRLFMWFKEDDRHEWMMQLPHT
;
A
#
# COMPACT_ATOMS: atom_id res chain seq x y z
N MET A 1 70.05 34.90 4.30
CA MET A 1 69.26 34.11 5.27
C MET A 1 67.84 34.01 4.73
N ILE A 2 67.37 32.81 4.40
CA ILE A 2 66.05 32.59 3.80
C ILE A 2 65.22 31.85 4.85
N THR A 3 64.27 32.55 5.47
CA THR A 3 63.41 32.03 6.54
C THR A 3 62.28 31.21 5.93
N GLU A 4 62.36 29.88 6.04
CA GLU A 4 61.32 28.94 5.59
C GLU A 4 60.10 29.00 6.54
N SER A 5 59.01 29.62 6.10
CA SER A 5 57.75 29.64 6.86
C SER A 5 56.99 28.32 6.68
N ARG A 6 57.21 27.36 7.58
CA ARG A 6 56.56 26.04 7.56
C ARG A 6 55.19 26.11 8.23
N ARG A 7 54.14 26.51 7.49
CA ARG A 7 52.76 26.45 7.99
C ARG A 7 52.30 24.98 8.04
N ARG A 8 52.23 24.40 9.25
CA ARG A 8 51.59 23.09 9.46
C ARG A 8 50.07 23.28 9.51
N ALA A 9 49.37 22.81 8.50
CA ALA A 9 47.91 22.68 8.56
C ALA A 9 47.53 21.69 9.69
N PRO A 10 46.55 22.01 10.56
CA PRO A 10 46.06 21.05 11.54
C PRO A 10 45.54 19.82 10.81
N LYS A 11 46.07 18.63 11.12
CA LYS A 11 45.54 17.38 10.58
C LYS A 11 44.08 17.27 11.01
N ARG A 12 43.16 17.42 10.04
CA ARG A 12 41.73 17.17 10.22
C ARG A 12 41.59 15.78 10.82
N ARG A 13 41.07 15.69 12.05
CA ARG A 13 40.87 14.42 12.74
C ARG A 13 40.03 13.52 11.81
N LEU A 14 40.54 12.33 11.55
CA LEU A 14 39.88 11.30 10.78
C LEU A 14 38.54 11.00 11.47
N SER A 15 37.44 11.50 10.91
CA SER A 15 36.09 11.11 11.32
C SER A 15 35.98 9.62 11.08
N LYS A 16 35.89 8.83 12.14
CA LYS A 16 35.95 7.36 12.09
C LYS A 16 34.58 6.74 11.77
N SER A 17 33.64 7.52 11.26
CA SER A 17 32.41 7.05 10.63
C SER A 17 32.40 7.51 9.17
N SER A 18 32.42 6.54 8.26
CA SER A 18 31.96 6.79 6.90
C SER A 18 30.46 7.05 6.96
N GLN A 19 29.94 8.01 6.20
CA GLN A 19 28.50 8.26 6.08
C GLN A 19 27.72 6.97 5.77
N MET A 20 28.33 6.07 5.00
CA MET A 20 27.77 4.75 4.69
C MET A 20 27.62 3.87 5.94
N GLN A 21 28.55 3.95 6.88
CA GLN A 21 28.48 3.20 8.14
C GLN A 21 27.33 3.70 9.00
N GLU A 22 27.15 5.02 9.09
CA GLU A 22 26.04 5.66 9.81
C GLU A 22 24.68 5.26 9.21
N CYS A 23 24.56 5.23 7.88
CA CYS A 23 23.35 4.74 7.21
C CYS A 23 23.07 3.24 7.50
N MET A 24 24.11 2.42 7.55
CA MET A 24 23.98 0.99 7.86
C MET A 24 23.61 0.75 9.32
N ASP A 25 24.08 1.59 10.24
CA ASP A 25 23.74 1.52 11.66
C ASP A 25 22.29 1.95 11.90
N LEU A 26 21.84 3.03 11.26
CA LEU A 26 20.43 3.46 11.29
C LEU A 26 19.48 2.38 10.73
N PHE A 27 19.88 1.71 9.65
CA PHE A 27 19.11 0.60 9.10
C PHE A 27 19.02 -0.55 10.10
N ARG A 28 20.14 -1.01 10.67
CA ARG A 28 20.15 -2.08 11.68
C ARG A 28 19.29 -1.74 12.89
N GLU A 29 19.42 -0.53 13.41
CA GLU A 29 18.66 -0.06 14.58
C GLU A 29 17.15 -0.08 14.32
N SER A 30 16.70 0.14 13.08
CA SER A 30 15.27 0.07 12.73
C SER A 30 14.67 -1.33 12.87
N TYR A 31 15.46 -2.40 12.69
CA TYR A 31 15.01 -3.80 12.82
C TYR A 31 15.25 -4.39 14.21
N THR A 32 16.18 -3.84 14.99
CA THR A 32 16.53 -4.36 16.32
C THR A 32 15.82 -3.64 17.46
N LYS A 33 14.95 -2.65 17.20
CA LYS A 33 14.07 -2.13 18.25
C LYS A 33 13.23 -3.28 18.80
N PRO A 34 13.37 -3.65 20.08
CA PRO A 34 12.44 -4.59 20.68
C PRO A 34 11.06 -4.01 20.50
N GLN A 35 10.17 -4.78 19.89
CA GLN A 35 8.75 -4.47 19.82
C GLN A 35 8.33 -4.02 21.23
N PRO A 36 7.64 -2.87 21.41
CA PRO A 36 7.19 -2.47 22.73
C PRO A 36 6.42 -3.64 23.33
N GLN A 37 6.95 -4.18 24.43
CA GLN A 37 6.37 -5.31 25.13
C GLN A 37 4.88 -5.03 25.32
N ASN A 38 4.06 -5.94 24.83
CA ASN A 38 2.61 -5.97 25.03
C ASN A 38 2.30 -6.29 26.51
N THR A 39 2.69 -5.41 27.41
CA THR A 39 2.17 -5.37 28.77
C THR A 39 1.10 -4.28 28.78
N PRO A 40 -0.20 -4.60 28.87
CA PRO A 40 -1.22 -3.57 28.91
C PRO A 40 -1.09 -2.82 30.25
N PRO A 41 -0.95 -1.48 30.25
CA PRO A 41 -1.14 -0.72 31.46
C PRO A 41 -2.62 -0.87 31.86
N SER A 42 -2.84 -1.47 33.03
CA SER A 42 -4.14 -1.50 33.67
C SER A 42 -4.72 -0.07 33.73
N ALA A 43 -5.99 0.04 33.34
CA ALA A 43 -6.86 1.19 33.52
C ALA A 43 -6.44 2.51 32.84
N LYS A 44 -6.85 2.67 31.58
CA LYS A 44 -7.50 3.90 31.07
C LYS A 44 -8.40 3.49 29.91
N ARG A 45 -9.71 3.64 30.09
CA ARG A 45 -10.71 3.54 29.00
C ARG A 45 -10.46 4.68 28.02
N SER A 46 -9.50 4.50 27.13
CA SER A 46 -9.37 5.31 25.94
C SER A 46 -10.60 5.01 25.10
N LYS A 47 -11.47 6.01 24.94
CA LYS A 47 -12.53 6.00 23.93
C LYS A 47 -11.89 5.56 22.62
N SER A 48 -12.21 4.35 22.19
CA SER A 48 -11.87 3.86 20.86
C SER A 48 -12.56 4.79 19.88
N VAL A 49 -11.81 5.71 19.29
CA VAL A 49 -12.26 6.38 18.07
C VAL A 49 -12.18 5.30 17.02
N THR A 50 -13.31 4.66 16.74
CA THR A 50 -13.50 3.85 15.54
C THR A 50 -13.21 4.78 14.36
N SER A 51 -12.01 4.70 13.79
CA SER A 51 -11.83 5.22 12.44
C SER A 51 -12.85 4.50 11.56
N PRO A 52 -13.54 5.20 10.65
CA PRO A 52 -14.37 4.54 9.65
C PRO A 52 -13.51 3.47 8.99
N GLU A 53 -13.99 2.23 9.07
CA GLU A 53 -13.40 1.11 8.37
C GLU A 53 -13.28 1.53 6.91
N LYS A 54 -12.03 1.75 6.43
CA LYS A 54 -11.83 2.07 5.03
C LYS A 54 -12.45 0.90 4.27
N PRO A 55 -13.38 1.14 3.32
CA PRO A 55 -14.01 0.05 2.59
C PRO A 55 -12.91 -0.83 2.02
N GLU A 56 -13.04 -2.13 2.25
CA GLU A 56 -12.10 -3.12 1.76
C GLU A 56 -12.02 -2.95 0.25
N LYS A 57 -10.84 -2.56 -0.26
CA LYS A 57 -10.66 -2.32 -1.69
C LYS A 57 -11.03 -3.59 -2.44
N ASN A 58 -11.91 -3.48 -3.44
CA ASN A 58 -12.49 -4.62 -4.15
C ASN A 58 -13.46 -5.45 -3.29
N SER A 59 -14.31 -4.81 -2.48
CA SER A 59 -15.42 -5.50 -1.82
C SER A 59 -16.47 -5.92 -2.86
N ILE A 60 -17.33 -6.89 -2.50
CA ILE A 60 -18.43 -7.29 -3.39
C ILE A 60 -19.41 -6.15 -3.63
N GLU A 61 -19.70 -5.36 -2.59
CA GLU A 61 -20.62 -4.23 -2.63
C GLU A 61 -20.09 -3.15 -3.59
N GLU A 62 -18.82 -2.77 -3.46
CA GLU A 62 -18.16 -1.79 -4.35
C GLU A 62 -18.22 -2.25 -5.80
N ALA A 63 -17.91 -3.53 -6.07
CA ALA A 63 -17.94 -4.06 -7.43
C ALA A 63 -19.37 -4.10 -8.02
N LEU A 64 -20.39 -4.38 -7.22
CA LEU A 64 -21.79 -4.38 -7.65
C LEU A 64 -22.31 -2.96 -7.89
N GLU A 65 -21.88 -1.96 -7.11
CA GLU A 65 -22.18 -0.55 -7.36
C GLU A 65 -21.59 -0.07 -8.67
N GLU A 66 -20.33 -0.42 -8.95
CA GLU A 66 -19.67 -0.14 -10.22
C GLU A 66 -20.35 -0.84 -11.40
N LEU A 67 -20.78 -2.10 -11.22
CA LEU A 67 -21.56 -2.81 -12.22
C LEU A 67 -22.95 -2.18 -12.43
N ALA A 68 -23.58 -1.62 -11.39
CA ALA A 68 -24.88 -0.95 -11.49
C ALA A 68 -24.83 0.28 -12.39
N LYS A 69 -23.69 0.98 -12.48
CA LYS A 69 -23.48 2.11 -13.41
C LYS A 69 -23.61 1.69 -14.88
N LEU A 70 -23.27 0.44 -15.19
CA LEU A 70 -23.35 -0.14 -16.53
C LEU A 70 -24.76 -0.62 -16.89
N LYS A 71 -25.68 -0.75 -15.93
CA LYS A 71 -27.00 -1.39 -16.10
C LYS A 71 -27.86 -0.78 -17.22
N SER A 72 -27.69 0.51 -17.53
CA SER A 72 -28.40 1.18 -18.63
C SER A 72 -27.73 1.00 -20.00
N ARG A 73 -26.45 0.60 -20.03
CA ARG A 73 -25.64 0.45 -21.24
C ARG A 73 -25.55 -0.99 -21.72
N ILE A 74 -25.73 -1.97 -20.83
CA ILE A 74 -25.67 -3.40 -21.17
C ILE A 74 -27.04 -4.08 -21.16
N PRO A 75 -27.23 -5.09 -22.02
CA PRO A 75 -28.31 -6.06 -21.90
C PRO A 75 -28.37 -6.66 -20.48
N HIS A 76 -29.60 -6.86 -19.98
CA HIS A 76 -29.83 -7.42 -18.64
C HIS A 76 -29.17 -8.80 -18.44
N SER A 77 -29.11 -9.63 -19.49
CA SER A 77 -28.43 -10.92 -19.44
C SER A 77 -26.93 -10.80 -19.14
N LEU A 78 -26.24 -9.83 -19.73
CA LEU A 78 -24.84 -9.55 -19.45
C LEU A 78 -24.64 -9.01 -18.03
N TYR A 79 -25.56 -8.17 -17.56
CA TYR A 79 -25.54 -7.67 -16.18
C TYR A 79 -25.60 -8.82 -15.16
N VAL A 80 -26.55 -9.76 -15.33
CA VAL A 80 -26.69 -10.92 -14.42
C VAL A 80 -25.45 -11.82 -14.49
N LYS A 81 -24.93 -12.06 -15.70
CA LYS A 81 -23.72 -12.87 -15.91
C LYS A 81 -22.49 -12.26 -15.22
N ALA A 82 -22.30 -10.96 -15.35
CA ALA A 82 -21.24 -10.22 -14.68
C ALA A 82 -21.41 -10.25 -13.16
N ALA A 83 -22.63 -10.02 -12.65
CA ALA A 83 -22.92 -10.06 -11.23
C ALA A 83 -22.58 -11.44 -10.61
N ASN A 84 -22.88 -12.52 -11.33
CA ASN A 84 -22.51 -13.87 -10.92
C ASN A 84 -20.98 -14.08 -10.93
N ALA A 85 -20.28 -13.58 -11.96
CA ALA A 85 -18.83 -13.65 -12.03
C ALA A 85 -18.13 -12.87 -10.90
N LEU A 86 -18.70 -11.76 -10.42
CA LEU A 86 -18.16 -10.97 -9.31
C LEU A 86 -18.22 -11.66 -7.93
N LEU A 87 -18.94 -12.79 -7.83
CA LEU A 87 -18.87 -13.65 -6.65
C LEU A 87 -17.48 -14.26 -6.48
N ASP A 88 -16.75 -14.50 -7.58
CA ASP A 88 -15.36 -14.92 -7.53
C ASP A 88 -14.45 -13.71 -7.19
N PRO A 89 -13.68 -13.75 -6.10
CA PRO A 89 -12.78 -12.65 -5.71
C PRO A 89 -11.74 -12.30 -6.78
N ARG A 90 -11.31 -13.26 -7.61
CA ARG A 90 -10.32 -12.99 -8.67
C ARG A 90 -10.96 -12.22 -9.82
N ALA A 91 -12.09 -12.69 -10.33
CA ALA A 91 -12.90 -11.98 -11.31
C ALA A 91 -13.26 -10.56 -10.83
N ARG A 92 -13.65 -10.42 -9.56
CA ARG A 92 -13.95 -9.12 -8.96
C ARG A 92 -12.77 -8.16 -8.98
N ARG A 93 -11.57 -8.63 -8.64
CA ARG A 93 -10.35 -7.82 -8.69
C ARG A 93 -10.00 -7.39 -10.12
N LEU A 94 -10.18 -8.28 -11.09
CA LEU A 94 -9.96 -7.96 -12.51
C LEU A 94 -10.96 -6.90 -12.99
N PHE A 95 -12.25 -7.06 -12.67
CA PHE A 95 -13.29 -6.09 -13.01
C PHE A 95 -13.00 -4.69 -12.47
N MET A 96 -12.52 -4.59 -11.22
CA MET A 96 -12.12 -3.32 -10.60
C MET A 96 -10.85 -2.71 -11.19
N TRP A 97 -9.99 -3.53 -11.79
CA TRP A 97 -8.78 -3.05 -12.47
C TRP A 97 -9.07 -2.50 -13.88
N PHE A 98 -10.07 -3.05 -14.56
CA PHE A 98 -10.46 -2.62 -15.92
C PHE A 98 -11.11 -1.23 -15.96
N LYS A 99 -10.85 -0.52 -17.07
CA LYS A 99 -11.59 0.70 -17.43
C LYS A 99 -13.00 0.35 -17.89
N GLU A 100 -13.89 1.34 -17.92
CA GLU A 100 -15.31 1.12 -18.24
C GLU A 100 -15.50 0.42 -19.60
N ASP A 101 -14.73 0.83 -20.62
CA ASP A 101 -14.78 0.22 -21.96
C ASP A 101 -14.28 -1.23 -21.95
N ASP A 102 -13.18 -1.51 -21.25
CA ASP A 102 -12.61 -2.86 -21.13
C ASP A 102 -13.51 -3.81 -20.32
N ARG A 103 -14.31 -3.27 -19.37
CA ARG A 103 -15.29 -4.05 -18.60
C ARG A 103 -16.35 -4.65 -19.52
N HIS A 104 -16.77 -3.92 -20.54
CA HIS A 104 -17.73 -4.41 -21.54
C HIS A 104 -17.18 -5.63 -22.29
N GLU A 105 -15.96 -5.52 -22.78
CA GLU A 105 -15.29 -6.60 -23.50
C GLU A 105 -15.08 -7.82 -22.60
N TRP A 106 -14.66 -7.60 -21.36
CA TRP A 106 -14.51 -8.66 -20.36
C TRP A 106 -15.83 -9.39 -20.09
N MET A 107 -16.95 -8.67 -19.95
CA MET A 107 -18.27 -9.28 -19.73
C MET A 107 -18.72 -10.15 -20.91
N MET A 108 -18.37 -9.77 -22.14
CA MET A 108 -18.67 -10.55 -23.34
C MET A 108 -17.91 -11.88 -23.36
N GLN A 109 -16.68 -11.90 -22.84
CA GLN A 109 -15.82 -13.10 -22.79
C GLN A 109 -16.18 -14.08 -21.66
N LEU A 110 -17.07 -13.69 -20.74
CA LEU A 110 -17.50 -14.59 -19.68
C LEU A 110 -18.10 -15.88 -20.27
N PRO A 111 -17.93 -17.05 -19.64
CA PRO A 111 -18.53 -18.29 -20.13
C PRO A 111 -20.06 -18.21 -20.06
N HIS A 112 -20.74 -18.81 -21.04
CA HIS A 112 -22.19 -19.01 -20.96
C HIS A 112 -22.48 -20.05 -19.87
N THR A 113 -22.96 -19.57 -18.72
CA THR A 113 -23.53 -20.41 -17.65
C THR A 113 -24.94 -20.86 -18.00
#